data_AF-A0A815VE11-F1
#
_entry.id   AF-A0A815VE11-F1
#
_cell.length_a   1.000
_cell.length_b   1.000
_cell.length_c   1.000
_cell.angle_alpha   90.00
_cell.angle_beta   90.00
_cell.angle_gamma   90.00
#
_symmetry.space_group_name_H-M   'P 1'
#
loop_
_entity.id
_entity.type
_entity.pdbx_description
1 polymer ?
#
loop_
_entity_poly.entity_id
_entity_poly.type
_entity_poly.pdbx_seq_one_letter_code
_entity_poly.pdbx_strand_id
1 'polypeptide(L)'
;MSCGGVYEKDYFYQLADEYGIMIWQDFMFACSLLSNGYRADIFYDRYPTNIEFLKNVQDEVVYQVGRLNHHPSIVIWSGNNENELIIRYWPFSTNVDRVIHEADYRLLYVFLIRAIVQQLDQSRPFIASSPSNGVESEQDENYIAQNPNDSKYGDVHYYNYTVDSWNPSVYPIARFLSETGVQSLPSLESWLQVTNDSAEWNYSSRLMLHRQHHPDGMEQML
;
A
#
# COMPACT_ATOMS: atom_id res chain seq x y z
N MET A 1 6.59 -4.19 2.99
CA MET A 1 7.12 -2.95 2.38
C MET A 1 5.98 -2.45 1.53
N SER A 2 5.39 -1.30 1.84
CA SER A 2 4.20 -0.83 1.10
C SER A 2 4.57 -0.55 -0.36
N CYS A 3 3.67 -0.87 -1.28
CA CYS A 3 3.95 -1.03 -2.71
C CYS A 3 4.18 0.26 -3.53
N GLY A 4 4.61 1.33 -2.88
CA GLY A 4 5.18 2.52 -3.54
C GLY A 4 6.63 2.33 -3.98
N GLY A 5 7.18 1.12 -3.83
CA GLY A 5 8.56 0.77 -4.16
C GLY A 5 8.73 0.19 -5.57
N VAL A 6 9.52 -0.88 -5.68
CA VAL A 6 9.79 -1.59 -6.94
C VAL A 6 9.67 -3.10 -6.72
N TYR A 7 9.47 -3.88 -7.78
CA TYR A 7 9.77 -5.31 -7.70
C TYR A 7 11.26 -5.46 -7.48
N GLU A 8 11.63 -6.08 -6.36
CA GLU A 8 13.02 -6.15 -5.95
C GLU A 8 13.92 -6.93 -6.93
N LYS A 9 15.23 -6.80 -6.75
CA LYS A 9 16.24 -7.57 -7.48
C LYS A 9 16.17 -9.05 -7.09
N ASP A 10 16.57 -9.95 -8.00
CA ASP A 10 16.55 -11.41 -7.74
C ASP A 10 17.28 -11.79 -6.43
N TYR A 11 18.39 -11.11 -6.12
CA TYR A 11 19.16 -11.33 -4.90
C TYR A 11 18.35 -11.12 -3.61
N PHE A 12 17.37 -10.22 -3.60
CA PHE A 12 16.50 -10.01 -2.44
C PHE A 12 15.67 -11.26 -2.13
N TYR A 13 15.01 -11.82 -3.15
CA TYR A 13 14.18 -13.02 -3.01
C TYR A 13 15.02 -14.25 -2.71
N GLN A 14 16.20 -14.37 -3.33
CA GLN A 14 17.16 -15.44 -3.02
C GLN A 14 17.56 -15.43 -1.54
N LEU A 15 17.90 -14.26 -0.99
CA LEU A 15 18.21 -14.16 0.44
C LEU A 15 16.99 -14.49 1.31
N ALA A 16 15.79 -14.03 0.93
CA ALA A 16 14.57 -14.35 1.66
C ALA A 16 14.31 -15.87 1.68
N ASP A 17 14.54 -16.56 0.55
CA ASP A 17 14.46 -18.01 0.47
C ASP A 17 15.47 -18.69 1.40
N GLU A 18 16.73 -18.24 1.36
CA GLU A 18 17.82 -18.81 2.17
C GLU A 18 17.63 -18.60 3.67
N TYR A 19 17.14 -17.43 4.08
CA TYR A 19 16.92 -17.09 5.48
C TYR A 19 15.53 -17.48 6.01
N GLY A 20 14.65 -18.01 5.16
CA GLY A 20 13.29 -18.39 5.55
C GLY A 20 12.41 -17.20 5.94
N ILE A 21 12.59 -16.06 5.25
CA ILE A 21 11.79 -14.86 5.46
C ILE A 21 10.63 -14.87 4.46
N MET A 22 9.40 -14.90 4.98
CA MET A 22 8.21 -14.83 4.13
C MET A 22 8.00 -13.43 3.58
N ILE A 23 7.60 -13.36 2.31
CA ILE A 23 7.34 -12.14 1.55
C ILE A 23 5.85 -12.11 1.19
N TRP A 24 5.20 -11.04 1.62
CA TRP A 24 3.94 -10.57 1.08
C TRP A 24 4.25 -9.67 -0.11
N GLN A 25 3.91 -10.12 -1.33
CA GLN A 25 4.31 -9.44 -2.55
C GLN A 25 3.14 -8.65 -3.14
N ASP A 26 3.20 -7.34 -2.98
CA ASP A 26 2.29 -6.43 -3.68
C ASP A 26 2.71 -6.24 -5.15
N PHE A 27 1.74 -5.94 -6.01
CA PHE A 27 1.98 -5.27 -7.30
C PHE A 27 2.16 -3.77 -7.08
N MET A 28 2.88 -3.09 -7.99
CA MET A 28 3.37 -1.71 -7.78
C MET A 28 2.29 -0.62 -7.99
N PHE A 29 1.17 -0.76 -7.30
CA PHE A 29 0.04 0.17 -7.33
C PHE A 29 -0.30 0.61 -5.90
N ALA A 30 -0.03 1.85 -5.52
CA ALA A 30 -0.16 2.32 -4.14
C ALA A 30 -0.91 3.65 -4.06
N CYS A 31 -1.87 3.73 -3.13
CA CYS A 31 -2.47 4.98 -2.67
C CYS A 31 -2.90 5.96 -3.78
N SER A 32 -3.37 5.42 -4.92
CA SER A 32 -3.87 6.25 -6.02
C SER A 32 -5.15 6.95 -5.59
N LEU A 33 -5.41 8.15 -6.12
CA LEU A 33 -6.41 9.13 -5.68
C LEU A 33 -6.03 10.02 -4.50
N LEU A 34 -4.92 9.79 -3.78
CA LEU A 34 -4.40 10.76 -2.79
C LEU A 34 -3.69 11.95 -3.47
N SER A 35 -4.37 12.61 -4.41
CA SER A 35 -3.99 13.96 -4.84
C SER A 35 -4.40 14.93 -3.74
N ASN A 36 -3.45 15.23 -2.87
CA ASN A 36 -3.57 16.37 -1.96
C ASN A 36 -3.86 17.60 -2.82
N GLY A 37 -4.95 18.31 -2.54
CA GLY A 37 -5.50 19.45 -3.29
C GLY A 37 -4.61 20.69 -3.42
N TYR A 38 -3.29 20.52 -3.63
CA TYR A 38 -2.31 21.55 -3.89
C TYR A 38 -2.25 21.98 -5.37
N ARG A 39 -2.93 21.25 -6.26
CA ARG A 39 -2.98 21.55 -7.70
C ARG A 39 -4.38 21.33 -8.26
N ALA A 40 -5.13 22.42 -8.37
CA ALA A 40 -6.48 22.43 -8.95
C ALA A 40 -6.54 22.03 -10.44
N ASP A 41 -5.39 21.85 -11.08
CA ASP A 41 -5.21 21.42 -12.46
C ASP A 41 -4.94 19.92 -12.64
N ILE A 42 -4.74 19.16 -11.56
CA ILE A 42 -4.54 17.70 -11.59
C ILE A 42 -5.81 17.03 -11.10
N PHE A 43 -6.64 16.60 -12.05
CA PHE A 43 -7.84 15.80 -11.79
C PHE A 43 -7.44 14.51 -11.06
N TYR A 44 -8.19 14.20 -9.98
CA TYR A 44 -8.25 12.94 -9.24
C TYR A 44 -7.60 11.74 -9.95
N ASP A 45 -6.33 11.44 -9.64
CA ASP A 45 -5.58 10.49 -10.46
C ASP A 45 -5.72 9.06 -9.91
N ARG A 46 -6.76 8.37 -10.39
CA ARG A 46 -6.80 6.90 -10.37
C ARG A 46 -5.85 6.36 -11.42
N TYR A 47 -5.38 5.14 -11.25
CA TYR A 47 -4.65 4.48 -12.34
C TYR A 47 -5.49 4.42 -13.62
N PRO A 48 -4.93 4.82 -14.78
CA PRO A 48 -5.65 4.80 -16.04
C PRO A 48 -6.11 3.40 -16.42
N THR A 49 -7.19 3.30 -17.19
CA THR A 49 -7.69 2.02 -17.74
C THR A 49 -7.82 2.05 -19.26
N ASN A 50 -7.11 2.98 -19.91
CA ASN A 50 -7.00 2.97 -21.36
C ASN A 50 -6.21 1.74 -21.84
N ILE A 51 -6.45 1.33 -23.08
CA ILE A 51 -5.91 0.08 -23.64
C ILE A 51 -4.39 0.04 -23.61
N GLU A 52 -3.70 1.16 -23.85
CA GLU A 52 -2.24 1.22 -23.85
C GLU A 52 -1.68 0.96 -22.45
N PHE A 53 -2.26 1.60 -21.42
CA PHE A 53 -1.88 1.38 -20.03
C PHE A 53 -2.14 -0.06 -19.59
N LEU A 54 -3.34 -0.59 -19.85
CA LEU A 54 -3.68 -1.97 -19.47
C LEU A 54 -2.78 -3.00 -20.15
N LYS A 55 -2.39 -2.77 -21.41
CA LYS A 55 -1.43 -3.63 -22.10
C LYS A 55 -0.04 -3.56 -21.45
N ASN A 56 0.41 -2.37 -21.07
CA ASN A 56 1.68 -2.22 -20.37
C ASN A 56 1.68 -2.95 -19.01
N VAL A 57 0.61 -2.80 -18.23
CA VAL A 57 0.42 -3.54 -16.97
C VAL A 57 0.37 -5.05 -17.21
N GLN A 58 -0.31 -5.51 -18.26
CA GLN A 58 -0.32 -6.92 -18.62
C GLN A 58 1.09 -7.46 -18.84
N ASP A 59 1.90 -6.77 -19.65
CA ASP A 59 3.27 -7.17 -19.96
C ASP A 59 4.15 -7.19 -18.69
N GLU A 60 3.98 -6.19 -17.80
CA GLU A 60 4.65 -6.12 -16.49
C GLU A 60 4.28 -7.32 -15.60
N VAL A 61 2.99 -7.58 -15.39
CA VAL A 61 2.49 -8.61 -14.49
C VAL A 61 2.91 -10.00 -14.98
N VAL A 62 2.79 -10.27 -16.29
CA VAL A 62 3.25 -11.53 -16.89
C VAL A 62 4.75 -11.73 -16.63
N TYR A 63 5.55 -10.70 -16.85
CA TYR A 63 6.99 -10.76 -16.61
C TYR A 63 7.31 -11.00 -15.14
N GLN A 64 6.73 -10.23 -14.22
CA GLN A 64 7.08 -10.28 -12.80
C GLN A 64 6.62 -11.57 -12.15
N VAL A 65 5.40 -12.04 -12.42
CA VAL A 65 4.91 -13.32 -11.90
C VAL A 65 5.75 -14.47 -12.46
N GLY A 66 6.03 -14.47 -13.77
CA GLY A 66 6.89 -15.48 -14.39
C GLY A 66 8.32 -15.49 -13.85
N ARG A 67 8.86 -14.31 -13.50
CA ARG A 67 10.17 -14.17 -12.86
C ARG A 67 10.16 -14.68 -11.43
N LEU A 68 9.11 -14.41 -10.65
CA LEU A 68 9.15 -14.53 -9.19
C LEU A 68 8.43 -15.76 -8.62
N ASN A 69 7.54 -16.42 -9.37
CA ASN A 69 6.71 -17.51 -8.86
C ASN A 69 7.48 -18.75 -8.35
N HIS A 70 8.77 -18.88 -8.65
CA HIS A 70 9.61 -19.99 -8.21
C HIS A 70 10.24 -19.76 -6.83
N HIS A 71 10.15 -18.54 -6.27
CA HIS A 71 10.66 -18.22 -4.94
C HIS A 71 9.70 -18.71 -3.83
N PRO A 72 10.08 -19.68 -2.98
CA PRO A 72 9.23 -20.15 -1.89
C PRO A 72 9.01 -19.10 -0.79
N SER A 73 9.86 -18.08 -0.70
CA SER A 73 9.67 -16.97 0.24
C SER A 73 8.39 -16.18 -0.03
N ILE A 74 7.94 -16.06 -1.29
CA ILE A 74 6.67 -15.38 -1.59
C ILE A 74 5.53 -16.28 -1.14
N VAL A 75 4.67 -15.78 -0.25
CA VAL A 75 3.55 -16.55 0.32
C VAL A 75 2.18 -16.05 -0.11
N ILE A 76 2.09 -14.83 -0.64
CA ILE A 76 0.84 -14.21 -1.10
C ILE A 76 1.14 -13.14 -2.15
N TRP A 77 0.23 -13.03 -3.13
CA TRP A 77 0.18 -11.94 -4.10
C TRP A 77 -0.91 -10.94 -3.70
N SER A 78 -0.60 -9.65 -3.73
CA SER A 78 -1.53 -8.59 -3.35
C SER A 78 -1.61 -7.53 -4.44
N GLY A 79 -2.82 -7.21 -4.88
CA GLY A 79 -3.04 -6.40 -6.08
C GLY A 79 -2.60 -4.94 -5.96
N ASN A 80 -2.67 -4.36 -4.75
CA ASN A 80 -2.32 -2.97 -4.47
C ASN A 80 -2.25 -2.68 -2.96
N ASN A 81 -1.74 -1.49 -2.62
CA ASN A 81 -1.84 -0.89 -1.30
C ASN A 81 -2.94 0.17 -1.24
N GLU A 82 -3.87 -0.04 -0.33
CA GLU A 82 -4.93 0.86 0.14
C GLU A 82 -5.94 1.36 -0.91
N ASN A 83 -5.90 0.90 -2.17
CA ASN A 83 -6.83 1.42 -3.17
C ASN A 83 -8.28 0.94 -2.93
N GLU A 84 -8.50 -0.24 -2.33
CA GLU A 84 -9.85 -0.65 -1.89
C GLU A 84 -10.39 0.30 -0.82
N LEU A 85 -9.56 0.59 0.19
CA LEU A 85 -9.85 1.52 1.27
C LEU A 85 -10.16 2.93 0.74
N ILE A 86 -9.31 3.43 -0.15
CA ILE A 86 -9.45 4.76 -0.74
C ILE A 86 -10.75 4.86 -1.53
N ILE A 87 -11.03 3.91 -2.43
CA ILE A 87 -12.28 3.95 -3.21
C ILE A 87 -13.51 3.92 -2.30
N ARG A 88 -13.47 3.18 -1.20
CA ARG A 88 -14.59 3.13 -0.27
C ARG A 88 -14.85 4.47 0.42
N TYR A 89 -13.80 5.14 0.88
CA TYR A 89 -13.92 6.34 1.70
C TYR A 89 -13.75 7.65 0.93
N TRP A 90 -13.43 7.59 -0.36
CA TRP A 90 -13.24 8.79 -1.18
C TRP A 90 -14.53 9.60 -1.31
N PRO A 91 -14.50 10.92 -1.06
CA PRO A 91 -15.67 11.79 -1.16
C PRO A 91 -15.95 12.17 -2.63
N PHE A 92 -16.41 11.21 -3.43
CA PHE A 92 -16.75 11.47 -4.84
C PHE A 92 -17.77 12.60 -5.01
N SER A 93 -17.50 13.49 -5.97
CA SER A 93 -18.40 14.60 -6.32
C SER A 93 -19.75 14.14 -6.85
N THR A 94 -19.78 13.02 -7.57
CA THR A 94 -21.00 12.44 -8.13
C THR A 94 -21.01 10.92 -7.99
N ASN A 95 -22.22 10.35 -8.02
CA ASN A 95 -22.37 8.89 -8.06
C ASN A 95 -21.79 8.28 -9.36
N VAL A 96 -21.82 9.04 -10.46
CA VAL A 96 -21.23 8.59 -11.73
C VAL A 96 -19.72 8.43 -11.59
N ASP A 97 -19.04 9.41 -10.97
CA ASP A 97 -17.61 9.34 -10.73
C ASP A 97 -17.26 8.10 -9.91
N ARG A 98 -17.99 7.87 -8.81
CA ARG A 98 -17.82 6.68 -7.97
C ARG A 98 -17.92 5.38 -8.78
N VAL A 99 -19.00 5.22 -9.56
CA VAL A 99 -19.23 4.01 -10.36
C VAL A 99 -18.08 3.76 -11.35
N ILE A 100 -17.57 4.81 -11.98
CA ILE A 100 -16.45 4.70 -12.91
C ILE A 100 -15.17 4.25 -12.18
N HIS A 101 -14.87 4.82 -11.01
CA HIS A 101 -13.68 4.43 -10.24
C HIS A 101 -13.76 2.99 -9.73
N GLU A 102 -14.93 2.57 -9.24
CA GLU A 102 -15.15 1.19 -8.83
C GLU A 102 -15.06 0.21 -10.02
N ALA A 103 -15.51 0.61 -11.21
CA ALA A 103 -15.38 -0.21 -12.42
C ALA A 103 -13.92 -0.34 -12.86
N ASP A 104 -13.17 0.77 -12.86
CA ASP A 104 -11.77 0.80 -13.25
C ASP A 104 -10.88 0.00 -12.27
N TYR A 105 -11.17 0.06 -10.97
CA TYR A 105 -10.53 -0.77 -9.97
C TYR A 105 -10.70 -2.27 -10.28
N ARG A 106 -11.94 -2.70 -10.53
CA ARG A 106 -12.21 -4.11 -10.85
C ARG A 106 -11.55 -4.52 -12.17
N LEU A 107 -11.55 -3.63 -13.17
CA LEU A 107 -10.88 -3.88 -14.44
C LEU A 107 -9.39 -4.14 -14.26
N LEU A 108 -8.70 -3.29 -13.49
CA LEU A 108 -7.27 -3.39 -13.27
C LEU A 108 -6.89 -4.56 -12.34
N TYR A 109 -7.42 -4.60 -11.12
CA TYR A 109 -6.93 -5.53 -10.11
C TYR A 109 -7.55 -6.93 -10.21
N VAL A 110 -8.79 -7.02 -10.69
CA VAL A 110 -9.53 -8.30 -10.72
C VAL A 110 -9.49 -8.90 -12.12
N PHE A 111 -9.97 -8.18 -13.13
CA PHE A 111 -10.10 -8.75 -14.47
C PHE A 111 -8.77 -8.84 -15.23
N LEU A 112 -7.77 -8.03 -14.86
CA LEU A 112 -6.44 -8.08 -15.45
C LEU A 112 -5.43 -8.78 -14.51
N ILE A 113 -5.04 -8.14 -13.41
CA ILE A 113 -3.92 -8.62 -12.57
C ILE A 113 -4.20 -10.00 -11.96
N ARG A 114 -5.30 -10.14 -11.21
CA ARG A 114 -5.71 -11.43 -10.61
C ARG A 114 -5.85 -12.52 -11.67
N ALA A 115 -6.45 -12.21 -12.81
CA ALA A 115 -6.64 -13.17 -13.89
C ALA A 115 -5.30 -13.69 -14.44
N ILE A 116 -4.30 -12.83 -14.61
CA ILE A 116 -2.96 -13.24 -15.05
C ILE A 116 -2.26 -14.06 -13.96
N VAL A 117 -2.30 -13.60 -12.69
CA VAL A 117 -1.69 -14.33 -11.57
C VAL A 117 -2.25 -15.74 -11.48
N GLN A 118 -3.57 -15.91 -11.51
CA GLN A 118 -4.22 -17.22 -11.43
C GLN A 118 -3.91 -18.14 -12.63
N GLN A 119 -3.55 -17.58 -13.78
CA GLN A 119 -3.09 -18.37 -14.92
C GLN A 119 -1.64 -18.84 -14.75
N LEU A 120 -0.78 -18.03 -14.14
CA LEU A 120 0.68 -18.27 -14.04
C LEU A 120 1.11 -18.92 -12.73
N ASP A 121 0.37 -18.73 -11.65
CA ASP A 121 0.65 -19.24 -10.31
C ASP A 121 -0.65 -19.54 -9.54
N GLN A 122 -0.96 -20.82 -9.40
CA GLN A 122 -2.11 -21.32 -8.61
C GLN A 122 -1.68 -21.83 -7.23
N SER A 123 -0.39 -21.75 -6.89
CA SER A 123 0.14 -22.30 -5.64
C SER A 123 -0.02 -21.37 -4.44
N ARG A 124 -0.30 -20.09 -4.69
CA ARG A 124 -0.38 -19.03 -3.68
C ARG A 124 -1.73 -18.30 -3.75
N PRO A 125 -2.25 -17.81 -2.60
CA PRO A 125 -3.42 -16.94 -2.61
C PRO A 125 -3.12 -15.60 -3.29
N PHE A 126 -4.19 -15.00 -3.81
CA PHE A 126 -4.21 -13.63 -4.30
C PHE A 126 -5.27 -12.85 -3.52
N ILE A 127 -4.95 -11.62 -3.11
CA ILE A 127 -5.92 -10.64 -2.58
C ILE A 127 -5.90 -9.38 -3.45
N ALA A 128 -7.06 -8.74 -3.62
CA ALA A 128 -7.16 -7.60 -4.52
C ALA A 128 -6.48 -6.32 -4.00
N SER A 129 -6.40 -6.14 -2.67
CA SER A 129 -5.86 -4.97 -1.97
C SER A 129 -5.37 -5.35 -0.58
N SER A 130 -4.57 -4.48 0.04
CA SER A 130 -4.21 -4.47 1.46
C SER A 130 -4.47 -3.06 2.02
N PRO A 131 -5.33 -2.85 3.03
CA PRO A 131 -6.12 -3.87 3.71
C PRO A 131 -7.28 -4.36 2.84
N SER A 132 -7.79 -5.56 3.14
CA SER A 132 -8.99 -6.12 2.53
C SER A 132 -9.69 -7.10 3.47
N ASN A 133 -10.99 -7.33 3.26
CA ASN A 133 -11.72 -8.39 3.96
C ASN A 133 -11.46 -9.78 3.34
N GLY A 134 -10.63 -9.87 2.30
CA GLY A 134 -10.23 -11.12 1.65
C GLY A 134 -11.41 -11.78 0.94
N VAL A 135 -11.72 -13.02 1.30
CA VAL A 135 -12.80 -13.80 0.66
C VAL A 135 -14.16 -13.09 0.75
N GLU A 136 -14.43 -12.39 1.85
CA GLU A 136 -15.67 -11.60 2.02
C GLU A 136 -15.73 -10.47 0.99
N SER A 137 -14.63 -9.72 0.81
CA SER A 137 -14.54 -8.71 -0.25
C SER A 137 -14.83 -9.33 -1.61
N GLU A 138 -14.23 -10.48 -1.93
CA GLU A 138 -14.38 -11.12 -3.25
C GLU A 138 -15.80 -11.64 -3.53
N GLN A 139 -16.42 -12.32 -2.58
CA GLN A 139 -17.65 -13.08 -2.82
C GLN A 139 -18.92 -12.27 -2.55
N ASP A 140 -18.94 -11.52 -1.44
CA ASP A 140 -20.16 -10.89 -0.94
C ASP A 140 -20.19 -9.38 -1.23
N GLU A 141 -19.03 -8.77 -1.52
CA GLU A 141 -18.90 -7.32 -1.70
C GLU A 141 -18.31 -6.91 -3.05
N ASN A 142 -18.21 -7.86 -4.00
CA ASN A 142 -17.75 -7.63 -5.37
C ASN A 142 -16.42 -6.85 -5.42
N TYR A 143 -15.44 -7.35 -4.67
CA TYR A 143 -14.04 -6.89 -4.53
C TYR A 143 -13.84 -5.51 -3.90
N ILE A 144 -14.89 -4.86 -3.42
CA ILE A 144 -14.80 -3.56 -2.74
C ILE A 144 -15.67 -3.60 -1.49
N ALA A 145 -15.08 -3.95 -0.35
CA ALA A 145 -15.78 -4.10 0.91
C ALA A 145 -16.47 -2.82 1.38
N GLN A 146 -17.58 -2.94 2.10
CA GLN A 146 -18.24 -1.81 2.77
C GLN A 146 -17.34 -1.19 3.85
N ASN A 147 -16.56 -2.02 4.52
CA ASN A 147 -15.50 -1.62 5.44
C ASN A 147 -14.26 -2.49 5.18
N PRO A 148 -13.32 -2.06 4.31
CA PRO A 148 -12.11 -2.82 3.98
C PRO A 148 -11.14 -2.97 5.15
N ASN A 149 -11.36 -2.24 6.26
CA ASN A 149 -10.54 -2.28 7.47
C ASN A 149 -11.31 -2.93 8.64
N ASP A 150 -12.27 -3.84 8.35
CA ASP A 150 -13.05 -4.53 9.39
C ASP A 150 -12.21 -5.60 10.09
N SER A 151 -11.98 -5.41 11.39
CA SER A 151 -11.18 -6.34 12.21
C SER A 151 -11.71 -7.77 12.27
N LYS A 152 -12.95 -8.03 11.83
CA LYS A 152 -13.53 -9.38 11.77
C LYS A 152 -12.97 -10.22 10.62
N TYR A 153 -12.48 -9.59 9.56
CA TYR A 153 -12.06 -10.22 8.31
C TYR A 153 -10.62 -9.84 7.94
N GLY A 154 -10.09 -10.50 6.91
CA GLY A 154 -8.77 -10.31 6.29
C GLY A 154 -7.70 -9.62 7.13
N ASP A 155 -7.20 -8.48 6.64
CA ASP A 155 -6.12 -7.73 7.26
C ASP A 155 -6.47 -6.25 7.49
N VAL A 156 -5.75 -5.61 8.40
CA VAL A 156 -6.04 -4.25 8.88
C VAL A 156 -4.78 -3.38 8.89
N HIS A 157 -4.95 -2.13 8.47
CA HIS A 157 -3.97 -1.06 8.62
C HIS A 157 -4.39 -0.16 9.79
N TYR A 158 -3.52 0.07 10.78
CA TYR A 158 -3.81 0.89 11.94
C TYR A 158 -2.71 1.90 12.25
N TYR A 159 -3.06 3.18 12.16
CA TYR A 159 -2.22 4.32 12.52
C TYR A 159 -3.02 5.28 13.40
N ASN A 160 -2.47 5.63 14.57
CA ASN A 160 -3.08 6.61 15.47
C ASN A 160 -2.01 7.37 16.25
N TYR A 161 -1.97 8.69 16.06
CA TYR A 161 -0.94 9.58 16.61
C TYR A 161 -1.44 10.47 17.76
N THR A 162 -2.71 10.32 18.18
CA THR A 162 -3.33 11.19 19.20
C THR A 162 -3.72 10.47 20.48
N VAL A 163 -3.68 9.14 20.46
CA VAL A 163 -4.00 8.29 21.61
C VAL A 163 -2.75 7.91 22.39
N ASP A 164 -2.93 7.59 23.66
CA ASP A 164 -1.89 6.97 24.48
C ASP A 164 -1.53 5.59 23.90
N SER A 165 -0.37 5.51 23.23
CA SER A 165 0.14 4.26 22.65
C SER A 165 0.52 3.21 23.70
N TRP A 166 0.61 3.57 24.99
CA TRP A 166 0.83 2.60 26.06
C TRP A 166 -0.46 1.89 26.48
N ASN A 167 -1.62 2.42 26.08
CA ASN A 167 -2.90 1.78 26.34
C ASN A 167 -3.18 0.70 25.28
N PRO A 168 -3.08 -0.60 25.61
CA PRO A 168 -3.26 -1.66 24.62
C PRO A 168 -4.69 -1.73 24.07
N SER A 169 -5.68 -1.14 24.74
CA SER A 169 -7.08 -1.14 24.32
C SER A 169 -7.37 -0.24 23.11
N VAL A 170 -6.42 0.62 22.71
CA VAL A 170 -6.58 1.48 21.52
C VAL A 170 -6.35 0.72 20.21
N TYR A 171 -5.62 -0.40 20.27
CA TYR A 171 -5.28 -1.22 19.10
C TYR A 171 -6.43 -2.17 18.75
N PRO A 172 -6.76 -2.33 17.45
CA PRO A 172 -7.80 -3.24 17.03
C PRO A 172 -7.37 -4.70 17.22
N ILE A 173 -8.29 -5.54 17.70
CA ILE A 173 -8.12 -6.99 17.69
C ILE A 173 -8.52 -7.49 16.30
N ALA A 174 -7.60 -7.33 15.34
CA ALA A 174 -7.77 -7.76 13.95
C ALA A 174 -7.38 -9.23 13.75
N ARG A 175 -7.79 -9.82 12.61
CA ARG A 175 -7.32 -11.16 12.19
C ARG A 175 -5.84 -11.15 11.80
N PHE A 176 -5.42 -10.10 11.11
CA PHE A 176 -4.03 -9.83 10.78
C PHE A 176 -3.80 -8.32 10.73
N LEU A 177 -2.68 -7.83 11.26
CA LEU A 177 -2.30 -6.43 11.22
C LEU A 177 -1.13 -6.31 10.24
N SER A 178 -1.42 -6.01 8.98
CA SER A 178 -0.43 -5.91 7.89
C SER A 178 0.36 -4.61 7.96
N GLU A 179 -0.26 -3.55 8.47
CA GLU A 179 0.41 -2.27 8.71
C GLU A 179 0.06 -1.64 10.06
N THR A 180 1.10 -1.22 10.76
CA THR A 180 1.02 -0.28 11.88
C THR A 180 2.38 0.35 12.11
N GLY A 181 2.43 1.54 12.69
CA GLY A 181 3.70 2.19 12.98
C GLY A 181 3.56 3.51 13.72
N VAL A 182 4.69 3.96 14.26
CA VAL A 182 4.89 5.28 14.83
C VAL A 182 6.15 5.89 14.22
N GLN A 183 6.18 7.21 14.08
CA GLN A 183 7.33 7.90 13.52
C GLN A 183 8.47 8.03 14.54
N SER A 184 9.71 8.05 14.05
CA SER A 184 10.90 8.42 14.82
C SER A 184 11.89 9.16 13.94
N LEU A 185 12.83 9.88 14.57
CA LEU A 185 13.97 10.46 13.85
C LEU A 185 15.11 9.46 13.75
N PRO A 186 15.88 9.49 12.64
CA PRO A 186 17.08 8.69 12.55
C PRO A 186 18.14 9.19 13.53
N SER A 187 19.15 8.34 13.77
CA SER A 187 20.28 8.66 14.64
C SER A 187 21.01 9.95 14.23
N LEU A 188 21.68 10.60 15.19
CA LEU A 188 22.50 11.78 14.92
C LEU A 188 23.57 11.48 13.87
N GLU A 189 24.17 10.28 13.92
CA GLU A 189 25.19 9.81 12.98
C GLU A 189 24.69 9.82 11.53
N SER A 190 23.40 9.51 11.31
CA SER A 190 22.77 9.61 9.99
C SER A 190 22.62 11.06 9.54
N TRP A 191 22.27 11.98 10.46
CA TRP A 191 22.16 13.41 10.16
C TRP A 191 23.50 14.07 9.83
N LEU A 192 24.58 13.64 10.50
CA LEU A 192 25.94 14.11 10.25
C LEU A 192 26.42 13.81 8.82
N GLN A 193 25.83 12.83 8.13
CA GLN A 193 26.16 12.55 6.73
C GLN A 193 25.60 13.61 5.76
N VAL A 194 24.60 14.38 6.18
CA VAL A 194 23.92 15.37 5.31
C VAL A 194 24.09 16.81 5.79
N THR A 195 24.36 17.04 7.07
CA THR A 195 24.72 18.35 7.62
C THR A 195 25.60 18.23 8.86
N ASN A 196 26.62 19.10 8.96
CA ASN A 196 27.42 19.29 10.17
C ASN A 196 27.15 20.65 10.84
N ASP A 197 26.15 21.39 10.36
CA ASP A 197 25.74 22.65 10.99
C ASP A 197 24.92 22.36 12.24
N SER A 198 25.52 22.60 13.40
CA SER A 198 24.85 22.43 14.70
C SER A 198 23.57 23.28 14.86
N ALA A 199 23.41 24.36 14.09
CA ALA A 199 22.19 25.17 14.12
C ALA A 199 20.98 24.44 13.53
N GLU A 200 21.20 23.44 12.67
CA GLU A 200 20.14 22.61 12.07
C GLU A 200 19.73 21.44 12.96
N TRP A 201 20.45 21.16 14.06
CA TRP A 201 20.17 20.06 14.99
C TRP A 201 19.13 20.44 16.04
N ASN A 202 17.99 20.91 15.56
CA ASN A 202 16.82 21.26 16.36
C ASN A 202 15.57 20.77 15.63
N TYR A 203 14.61 20.19 16.35
CA TYR A 203 13.35 19.65 15.81
C TYR A 203 12.58 20.66 14.94
N SER A 204 12.70 21.95 15.23
CA SER A 204 12.04 23.04 14.49
C SER A 204 12.94 23.72 13.45
N SER A 205 14.13 23.17 13.17
CA SER A 205 15.04 23.77 12.19
C SER A 205 14.47 23.67 10.78
N ARG A 206 14.98 24.52 9.88
CA ARG A 206 14.52 24.53 8.49
C ARG A 206 14.80 23.19 7.82
N LEU A 207 15.95 22.58 8.08
CA LEU A 207 16.29 21.27 7.51
C LEU A 207 15.38 20.17 8.06
N MET A 208 15.13 20.11 9.36
CA MET A 208 14.31 19.06 9.98
C MET A 208 12.86 19.14 9.47
N LEU A 209 12.28 20.33 9.44
CA LEU A 209 10.94 20.56 8.89
C LEU A 209 10.87 20.25 7.40
N HIS A 210 11.92 20.55 6.62
CA HIS A 210 11.96 20.22 5.21
C HIS A 210 12.01 18.70 4.95
N ARG A 211 12.68 17.95 5.82
CA ARG A 211 12.83 16.48 5.71
C ARG A 211 11.64 15.71 6.26
N GLN A 212 10.80 16.35 7.06
CA GLN A 212 9.52 15.79 7.50
C GLN A 212 8.52 15.84 6.35
N HIS A 213 8.06 14.68 5.91
CA HIS A 213 7.07 14.56 4.83
C HIS A 213 5.70 14.06 5.33
N HIS A 214 5.57 13.75 6.62
CA HIS A 214 4.29 13.50 7.27
C HIS A 214 3.69 14.82 7.78
N PRO A 215 2.44 15.17 7.41
CA PRO A 215 1.75 16.33 7.96
C PRO A 215 1.73 16.28 9.49
N ASP A 216 2.15 17.37 10.13
CA ASP A 216 2.25 17.50 11.59
C ASP A 216 3.13 16.44 12.29
N GLY A 217 3.95 15.68 11.55
CA GLY A 217 4.68 14.55 12.11
C GLY A 217 5.72 14.93 13.17
N MET A 218 6.30 16.14 13.10
CA MET A 218 7.18 16.62 14.18
C MET A 218 6.42 16.91 15.47
N GLU A 219 5.19 17.42 15.40
CA GLU A 219 4.36 17.69 16.58
C GLU A 219 3.85 16.37 17.18
N GLN A 220 3.44 15.42 16.34
CA GLN A 220 2.96 14.11 16.78
C GLN A 220 4.01 13.25 17.49
N MET A 221 5.31 13.53 17.28
CA MET A 221 6.41 12.84 17.98
C MET A 221 6.75 13.46 19.34
N LEU A 222 6.29 14.69 19.64
CA LEU A 222 6.64 15.46 20.84
C LEU A 222 5.56 15.40 21.92
#